data_AF-A0A7S4EI29-F1
#
_entry.id   AF-A0A7S4EI29-F1
#
_cell.length_a   1.000
_cell.length_b   1.000
_cell.length_c   1.000
_cell.angle_alpha   90.00
_cell.angle_beta   90.00
_cell.angle_gamma   90.00
#
_symmetry.space_group_name_H-M   'P 1'
#
loop_
_entity.id
_entity.type
_entity.pdbx_description
1 polymer ?
#
loop_
_entity_poly.entity_id
_entity_poly.type
_entity_poly.pdbx_seq_one_letter_code
_entity_poly.pdbx_strand_id
1 'polypeptide(L)'
;MATCWYQTMIYNRDSERGIDDEDALSWEELSDQEILDKYAVSVGPDSEQAFEHYNDNPPGSYGDFWPCSVISEEEPLDEGKDVDGDGGDDRYVVRIFPSNFHPKKYGHSYYEDIATQLVLRDYPRSSIKFVTVPYKGDQHHPKAFRHHIEIRDEIFPEQWKNKKSQQQQQ
;
A
#
# COMPACT_ATOMS: atom_id res chain seq x y z
N MET A 1 6.48 2.77 3.29
CA MET A 1 5.08 3.20 3.08
C MET A 1 4.51 2.33 1.99
N ALA A 2 3.29 1.83 2.13
CA ALA A 2 2.67 1.03 1.09
C ALA A 2 1.76 1.91 0.22
N THR A 3 1.67 1.58 -1.06
CA THR A 3 0.66 2.09 -1.97
C THR A 3 -0.09 0.89 -2.53
N CYS A 4 -1.40 0.91 -2.41
CA CYS A 4 -2.28 -0.19 -2.81
C CYS A 4 -2.99 0.20 -4.10
N TRP A 5 -3.12 -0.76 -5.00
CA TRP A 5 -3.88 -0.57 -6.22
C TRP A 5 -5.38 -0.56 -5.92
N TYR A 6 -6.12 0.38 -6.51
CA TYR A 6 -7.56 0.45 -6.30
C TYR A 6 -8.26 0.95 -7.56
N GLN A 7 -9.00 0.07 -8.23
CA GLN A 7 -9.86 0.45 -9.35
C GLN A 7 -11.33 0.28 -8.97
N THR A 8 -11.99 1.42 -8.77
CA THR A 8 -13.45 1.63 -8.89
C THR A 8 -14.37 0.53 -8.34
N MET A 9 -14.12 0.03 -7.12
CA MET A 9 -15.13 -0.76 -6.38
C MET A 9 -16.20 0.11 -5.72
N ILE A 10 -16.02 1.43 -5.70
CA ILE A 10 -16.95 2.39 -5.08
C ILE A 10 -18.23 2.58 -5.92
N TYR A 11 -18.21 2.28 -7.22
CA TYR A 11 -19.29 2.67 -8.13
C TYR A 11 -20.58 1.86 -8.01
N ASN A 12 -20.57 0.68 -7.39
CA ASN A 12 -21.72 -0.24 -7.43
C ASN A 12 -22.42 -0.49 -6.08
N ARG A 13 -21.96 0.07 -4.97
CA ARG A 13 -22.40 -0.44 -3.65
C ARG A 13 -23.56 0.33 -3.00
N ASP A 14 -23.65 1.65 -3.12
CA ASP A 14 -24.61 2.41 -2.30
C ASP A 14 -25.71 3.13 -3.09
N SER A 15 -25.98 2.74 -4.34
CA SER A 15 -27.34 2.98 -4.87
C SER A 15 -28.38 2.06 -4.23
N GLU A 16 -27.97 1.02 -3.47
CA GLU A 16 -28.89 -0.01 -2.95
C GLU A 16 -28.85 -0.20 -1.43
N ARG A 17 -27.74 0.10 -0.73
CA ARG A 17 -27.70 0.07 0.75
C ARG A 17 -28.00 1.45 1.32
N GLY A 18 -29.29 1.70 1.58
CA GLY A 18 -29.68 2.74 2.53
C GLY A 18 -29.13 2.40 3.91
N ILE A 19 -27.95 2.91 4.24
CA ILE A 19 -27.42 2.87 5.60
C ILE A 19 -28.21 3.94 6.35
N ASP A 20 -29.22 3.52 7.12
CA ASP A 20 -29.88 4.40 8.07
C ASP A 20 -28.90 4.70 9.21
N ASP A 21 -28.43 5.95 9.27
CA ASP A 21 -27.37 6.45 10.16
C ASP A 21 -27.70 6.44 11.68
N GLU A 22 -28.89 5.99 12.09
CA GLU A 22 -29.35 6.17 13.48
C GLU A 22 -28.66 5.25 14.51
N ASP A 23 -27.97 4.19 14.08
CA ASP A 23 -27.28 3.22 14.98
C ASP A 23 -25.76 3.11 14.74
N ALA A 24 -25.14 4.13 14.16
CA ALA A 24 -23.69 4.17 14.00
C ALA A 24 -22.98 4.38 15.35
N LEU A 25 -22.76 3.29 16.10
CA LEU A 25 -21.82 3.28 17.23
C LEU A 25 -20.48 3.88 16.78
N SER A 26 -19.92 4.76 17.60
CA SER A 26 -18.61 5.36 17.34
C SER A 26 -17.58 4.24 17.25
N TRP A 27 -16.73 4.25 16.22
CA TRP A 27 -15.70 3.20 16.04
C TRP A 27 -14.74 3.13 17.22
N GLU A 28 -14.61 4.22 17.98
CA GLU A 28 -13.82 4.27 19.21
C GLU A 28 -14.33 3.29 20.29
N GLU A 29 -15.58 2.83 20.16
CA GLU A 29 -16.23 1.88 21.07
C GLU A 29 -16.17 0.43 20.56
N LEU A 30 -15.75 0.21 19.31
CA LEU A 30 -15.64 -1.10 18.70
C LEU A 30 -14.23 -1.66 18.86
N SER A 31 -14.13 -2.98 19.08
CA SER A 31 -12.86 -3.68 18.99
C SER A 31 -12.35 -3.74 17.55
N ASP A 32 -11.04 -3.93 17.37
CA ASP A 32 -10.44 -4.11 16.04
C ASP A 32 -11.13 -5.21 15.23
N GLN A 33 -11.52 -6.31 15.88
CA GLN A 33 -12.23 -7.41 15.21
C GLN A 33 -13.64 -6.99 14.75
N GLU A 34 -14.40 -6.29 15.59
CA GLU A 34 -15.74 -5.79 15.24
C GLU A 34 -15.68 -4.76 14.11
N ILE A 35 -14.64 -3.91 14.11
CA ILE A 35 -14.37 -2.97 13.03
C ILE A 35 -14.17 -3.74 11.72
N LEU A 36 -13.30 -4.75 11.73
CA LEU A 36 -13.02 -5.52 10.53
C LEU A 36 -14.25 -6.30 10.05
N ASP A 37 -15.02 -6.90 10.96
CA ASP A 37 -16.20 -7.68 10.56
C ASP A 37 -17.35 -6.81 10.05
N LYS A 38 -17.49 -5.58 10.56
CA LYS A 38 -18.55 -4.64 10.16
C LYS A 38 -18.19 -3.86 8.89
N TYR A 39 -16.92 -3.49 8.73
CA TYR A 39 -16.50 -2.53 7.70
C TYR A 39 -15.53 -3.09 6.67
N ALA A 40 -14.84 -4.19 6.94
CA ALA A 40 -13.91 -4.74 5.95
C ALA A 40 -14.66 -5.40 4.80
N VAL A 41 -14.14 -5.21 3.60
CA VAL A 41 -14.68 -5.80 2.37
C VAL A 41 -13.72 -6.89 1.91
N SER A 42 -14.22 -8.11 1.74
CA SER A 42 -13.43 -9.18 1.12
C SER A 42 -13.37 -8.95 -0.39
N VAL A 43 -12.15 -9.01 -0.90
CA VAL A 43 -11.80 -8.75 -2.30
C VAL A 43 -11.24 -9.99 -3.01
N GLY A 44 -11.44 -11.15 -2.38
CA GLY A 44 -10.93 -12.43 -2.85
C GLY A 44 -11.48 -12.82 -4.23
N PRO A 45 -10.94 -13.90 -4.83
CA PRO A 45 -11.28 -14.34 -6.19
C PRO A 45 -12.77 -14.68 -6.37
N ASP A 46 -13.46 -15.02 -5.29
CA ASP A 46 -14.88 -15.38 -5.31
C ASP A 46 -15.83 -14.20 -5.05
N SER A 47 -15.30 -13.00 -4.81
CA SER A 47 -16.16 -11.83 -4.63
C SER A 47 -16.59 -11.29 -6.00
N GLU A 48 -17.81 -10.78 -6.13
CA GLU A 48 -18.23 -9.99 -7.31
C GLU A 48 -17.38 -8.72 -7.51
N GLN A 49 -16.51 -8.46 -6.54
CA GLN A 49 -15.56 -7.37 -6.41
C GLN A 49 -14.11 -7.88 -6.56
N ALA A 50 -13.94 -9.07 -7.15
CA ALA A 50 -12.65 -9.70 -7.31
C ALA A 50 -11.68 -8.76 -8.05
N PHE A 51 -10.45 -8.72 -7.56
CA PHE A 51 -9.36 -8.02 -8.23
C PHE A 51 -9.12 -8.64 -9.61
N GLU A 52 -9.57 -7.97 -10.68
CA GLU A 52 -9.10 -8.31 -12.03
C GLU A 52 -7.62 -7.91 -12.14
N HIS A 53 -6.75 -8.92 -12.16
CA HIS A 53 -5.30 -8.72 -12.23
C HIS A 53 -4.95 -8.05 -13.56
N TYR A 54 -4.43 -6.84 -13.48
CA TYR A 54 -4.36 -5.89 -14.59
C TYR A 54 -3.18 -6.10 -15.54
N ASN A 55 -2.96 -7.33 -16.02
CA ASN A 55 -1.96 -7.57 -17.05
C ASN A 55 -2.36 -6.98 -18.42
N ASP A 56 -3.61 -6.51 -18.58
CA ASP A 56 -4.17 -6.06 -19.86
C ASP A 56 -4.21 -4.52 -20.07
N ASN A 57 -3.75 -3.69 -19.13
CA ASN A 57 -3.67 -2.24 -19.38
C ASN A 57 -2.44 -1.89 -20.22
N PRO A 58 -2.57 -0.93 -21.16
CA PRO A 58 -1.41 -0.41 -21.86
C PRO A 58 -0.43 0.22 -20.86
N PRO A 59 0.90 0.02 -21.04
CA PRO A 59 1.91 0.65 -20.20
C PRO A 59 1.70 2.16 -20.18
N GLY A 60 1.43 2.72 -19.01
CA GLY A 60 1.13 4.14 -18.82
C GLY A 60 -0.31 4.44 -18.34
N SER A 61 -1.23 3.49 -18.43
CA SER A 61 -2.51 3.54 -17.70
C SER A 61 -2.32 2.93 -16.31
N TYR A 62 -1.49 3.57 -15.51
CA TYR A 62 -1.44 3.23 -14.10
C TYR A 62 -2.79 3.61 -13.50
N GLY A 63 -3.59 2.61 -13.11
CA GLY A 63 -4.69 2.85 -12.18
C GLY A 63 -4.15 3.65 -10.99
N ASP A 64 -4.99 4.52 -10.44
CA ASP A 64 -4.58 5.40 -9.35
C ASP A 64 -4.15 4.52 -8.17
N PHE A 65 -2.85 4.51 -7.83
CA PHE A 65 -2.37 3.87 -6.60
C PHE A 65 -2.73 4.78 -5.43
N TRP A 66 -3.37 4.20 -4.42
CA TRP A 66 -3.76 4.94 -3.23
C TRP A 66 -2.74 4.68 -2.12
N PRO A 67 -2.40 5.69 -1.32
CA PRO A 67 -1.71 5.46 -0.07
C PRO A 67 -2.50 4.43 0.76
N CYS A 68 -1.80 3.43 1.30
CA CYS A 68 -2.44 2.43 2.16
C CYS A 68 -1.51 2.02 3.30
N SER A 69 -2.10 1.39 4.32
CA SER A 69 -1.36 0.69 5.37
C SER A 69 -1.78 -0.77 5.40
N VAL A 70 -0.79 -1.66 5.40
CA VAL A 70 -0.99 -3.07 5.76
C VAL A 70 -1.25 -3.13 7.26
N ILE A 71 -2.40 -3.66 7.66
CA ILE A 71 -2.80 -3.85 9.05
C ILE A 71 -2.24 -5.16 9.57
N SER A 72 -2.49 -6.25 8.83
CA SER A 72 -2.01 -7.59 9.17
C SER A 72 -1.84 -8.43 7.90
N GLU A 73 -1.01 -9.47 8.03
CA GLU A 73 -0.94 -10.58 7.09
C GLU A 73 -1.99 -11.61 7.50
N GLU A 74 -2.72 -12.16 6.54
CA GLU A 74 -3.71 -13.20 6.79
C GLU A 74 -3.03 -14.56 6.66
N GLU A 75 -3.30 -15.45 7.61
CA GLU A 75 -2.80 -16.82 7.49
C GLU A 75 -3.41 -17.46 6.25
N PRO A 76 -2.62 -18.18 5.44
CA PRO A 76 -3.14 -18.89 4.29
C PRO A 76 -4.26 -19.81 4.79
N LEU A 77 -5.41 -19.75 4.12
CA LEU A 77 -6.49 -20.68 4.38
C LEU A 77 -5.91 -22.08 4.20
N ASP A 78 -5.84 -22.84 5.29
CA ASP A 78 -5.22 -24.15 5.38
C ASP A 78 -6.05 -25.19 4.60
N GLU A 79 -6.11 -25.01 3.29
CA GLU A 79 -6.82 -25.90 2.37
C GLU A 79 -5.94 -27.06 1.93
N GLY A 80 -5.22 -27.69 2.87
CA GLY A 80 -4.66 -29.05 2.74
C GLY A 80 -3.96 -29.38 1.42
N LYS A 81 -3.37 -28.40 0.75
CA LYS A 81 -2.83 -28.55 -0.60
C LYS A 81 -1.32 -28.61 -0.50
N ASP A 82 -0.81 -29.83 -0.58
CA ASP A 82 0.60 -30.15 -0.83
C ASP A 82 0.98 -29.60 -2.22
N VAL A 83 1.15 -28.28 -2.33
CA VAL A 83 1.60 -27.62 -3.56
C VAL A 83 3.10 -27.44 -3.46
N ASP A 84 3.81 -28.33 -4.14
CA ASP A 84 5.23 -28.23 -4.40
C ASP A 84 5.53 -26.89 -5.11
N GLY A 85 5.92 -25.90 -4.32
CA GLY A 85 6.75 -24.77 -4.70
C GLY A 85 6.36 -24.00 -5.97
N ASP A 86 5.45 -23.05 -5.83
CA ASP A 86 5.70 -21.68 -6.29
C ASP A 86 4.88 -20.73 -5.43
N GLY A 87 5.44 -19.56 -5.11
CA GLY A 87 5.06 -18.71 -3.98
C GLY A 87 3.55 -18.58 -3.74
N GLY A 88 3.11 -18.93 -2.53
CA GLY A 88 1.76 -18.66 -2.08
C GLY A 88 1.45 -17.17 -2.24
N ASP A 89 0.25 -16.85 -2.73
CA ASP A 89 -0.22 -15.48 -2.83
C ASP A 89 -0.49 -14.96 -1.41
N ASP A 90 0.52 -14.38 -0.76
CA ASP A 90 0.35 -13.77 0.56
C ASP A 90 -0.86 -12.80 0.54
N ARG A 91 -1.74 -12.93 1.53
CA ARG A 91 -2.96 -12.15 1.67
C ARG A 91 -2.81 -11.16 2.83
N TYR A 92 -3.41 -10.01 2.68
CA TYR A 92 -3.28 -8.92 3.64
C TYR A 92 -4.62 -8.28 3.94
N VAL A 93 -4.72 -7.78 5.17
CA VAL A 93 -5.70 -6.77 5.53
C VAL A 93 -5.07 -5.40 5.30
N VAL A 94 -5.66 -4.58 4.44
CA VAL A 94 -5.15 -3.25 4.11
C VAL A 94 -6.19 -2.18 4.38
N ARG A 95 -5.75 -1.02 4.88
CA ARG A 95 -6.56 0.20 4.95
C ARG A 95 -6.13 1.14 3.86
N ILE A 96 -7.08 1.60 3.04
CA ILE A 96 -6.83 2.58 1.98
C ILE A 96 -7.08 3.99 2.55
N PHE A 97 -6.15 4.91 2.29
CA PHE A 97 -6.28 6.30 2.68
C PHE A 97 -6.68 7.14 1.46
N PRO A 98 -7.87 7.75 1.48
CA PRO A 98 -8.31 8.59 0.39
C PRO A 98 -7.43 9.83 0.25
N SER A 99 -7.15 10.23 -0.98
CA SER A 99 -6.51 11.52 -1.24
C SER A 99 -7.57 12.61 -1.49
N ASN A 100 -7.31 13.81 -0.98
CA ASN A 100 -8.15 15.00 -1.20
C ASN A 100 -8.21 15.46 -2.67
N PHE A 101 -7.53 14.78 -3.59
CA PHE A 101 -7.58 15.08 -5.03
C PHE A 101 -8.81 14.51 -5.72
N HIS A 102 -9.42 13.47 -5.17
CA HIS A 102 -10.52 12.73 -5.79
C HIS A 102 -11.94 13.30 -5.63
N PRO A 103 -12.27 14.15 -4.63
CA PRO A 103 -13.60 14.76 -4.54
C PRO A 103 -13.99 15.55 -5.79
N LYS A 104 -13.00 16.12 -6.49
CA LYS A 104 -13.23 16.84 -7.76
C LYS A 104 -13.67 15.94 -8.92
N LYS A 105 -13.28 14.65 -8.89
CA LYS A 105 -13.58 13.66 -9.94
C LYS A 105 -14.85 12.88 -9.62
N TYR A 106 -15.17 12.68 -8.34
CA TYR A 106 -16.21 11.74 -7.89
C TYR A 106 -17.32 12.36 -7.02
N GLY A 107 -17.26 13.65 -6.67
CA GLY A 107 -18.22 14.34 -5.80
C GLY A 107 -17.80 14.31 -4.32
N HIS A 108 -18.07 15.39 -3.59
CA HIS A 108 -17.53 15.63 -2.24
C HIS A 108 -18.24 14.83 -1.12
N SER A 109 -19.57 14.79 -1.10
CA SER A 109 -20.30 14.33 0.09
C SER A 109 -20.20 12.83 0.33
N TYR A 110 -20.09 12.02 -0.72
CA TYR A 110 -20.07 10.57 -0.62
C TYR A 110 -18.66 10.01 -0.34
N TYR A 111 -17.62 10.77 -0.70
CA TYR A 111 -16.24 10.30 -0.63
C TYR A 111 -15.63 10.43 0.76
N GLU A 112 -16.03 11.43 1.55
CA GLU A 112 -15.42 11.70 2.84
C GLU A 112 -15.83 10.65 3.90
N ASP A 113 -17.09 10.18 3.87
CA ASP A 113 -17.62 9.24 4.86
C ASP A 113 -17.20 7.78 4.60
N ILE A 114 -17.23 7.34 3.34
CA ILE A 114 -16.88 5.95 2.99
C ILE A 114 -15.38 5.75 2.92
N ALA A 115 -14.66 6.72 2.35
CA ALA A 115 -13.25 6.51 2.07
C ALA A 115 -12.39 6.63 3.34
N THR A 116 -12.85 7.31 4.40
CA THR A 116 -12.18 7.27 5.71
C THR A 116 -12.16 5.86 6.34
N GLN A 117 -13.00 4.95 5.84
CA GLN A 117 -13.34 3.68 6.48
C GLN A 117 -13.00 2.44 5.64
N LEU A 118 -12.35 2.60 4.48
CA LEU A 118 -12.14 1.48 3.57
C LEU A 118 -11.01 0.55 4.05
N VAL A 119 -11.41 -0.53 4.72
CA VAL A 119 -10.56 -1.67 5.05
C VAL A 119 -10.90 -2.82 4.10
N LEU A 120 -9.88 -3.47 3.54
CA LEU A 120 -10.02 -4.60 2.62
C LEU A 120 -9.33 -5.82 3.22
N ARG A 121 -9.99 -6.98 3.18
CA ARG A 121 -9.46 -8.31 3.52
C ARG A 121 -9.20 -9.11 2.25
N ASP A 122 -8.43 -10.19 2.33
CA ASP A 122 -8.03 -11.06 1.21
C ASP A 122 -7.24 -10.32 0.12
N TYR A 123 -6.56 -9.23 0.50
CA TYR A 123 -5.91 -8.34 -0.44
C TYR A 123 -4.58 -8.94 -0.93
N PRO A 124 -4.41 -9.22 -2.23
CA PRO A 124 -3.25 -9.97 -2.71
C PRO A 124 -1.97 -9.14 -2.66
N ARG A 125 -0.85 -9.81 -2.36
CA ARG A 125 0.50 -9.21 -2.33
C ARG A 125 0.85 -8.41 -3.59
N SER A 126 0.46 -8.91 -4.77
CA SER A 126 0.74 -8.30 -6.07
C SER A 126 0.08 -6.93 -6.25
N SER A 127 -1.03 -6.68 -5.54
CA SER A 127 -1.74 -5.40 -5.54
C SER A 127 -1.13 -4.37 -4.57
N ILE A 128 -0.15 -4.77 -3.77
CA ILE A 128 0.57 -3.88 -2.83
C ILE A 128 1.95 -3.53 -3.40
N LYS A 129 2.18 -2.24 -3.64
CA LYS A 129 3.50 -1.72 -3.96
C LYS A 129 4.12 -1.07 -2.73
N PHE A 130 5.20 -1.66 -2.24
CA PHE A 130 5.98 -1.07 -1.17
C PHE A 130 6.90 0.00 -1.75
N VAL A 131 6.74 1.23 -1.27
CA VAL A 131 7.55 2.36 -1.69
C VAL A 131 8.45 2.78 -0.54
N THR A 132 9.76 2.76 -0.80
CA THR A 132 10.75 3.32 0.11
C THR A 132 10.65 4.83 0.02
N VAL A 133 10.15 5.46 1.10
CA VAL A 133 10.16 6.91 1.19
C VAL A 133 11.61 7.35 1.45
N PRO A 134 12.17 8.28 0.64
CA PRO A 134 13.51 8.79 0.86
C PRO A 134 13.68 9.24 2.31
N TYR A 135 14.82 8.90 2.91
CA TYR A 135 15.17 9.29 4.29
C TYR A 135 14.28 8.71 5.39
N LYS A 136 13.37 7.77 5.10
CA LYS A 136 12.51 7.10 6.10
C LYS A 136 12.72 5.60 6.24
N GLY A 137 13.66 5.01 5.48
CA GLY A 137 14.05 3.62 5.68
C GLY A 137 14.87 3.42 6.96
N ASP A 138 15.00 2.18 7.43
CA ASP A 138 15.67 1.82 8.69
C ASP A 138 17.10 2.36 8.78
N GLN A 139 17.83 2.42 7.66
CA GLN A 139 19.17 3.02 7.57
C GLN A 139 19.24 4.49 8.05
N HIS A 140 18.11 5.21 7.97
CA HIS A 140 17.99 6.61 8.36
C HIS A 140 17.56 6.80 9.81
N HIS A 141 17.19 5.73 10.53
CA HIS A 141 16.83 5.82 11.93
C HIS A 141 18.01 6.38 12.76
N PRO A 142 17.81 7.34 13.69
CA PRO A 142 18.92 7.94 14.46
C PRO A 142 19.74 6.93 15.26
N LYS A 143 19.11 5.83 15.67
CA LYS A 143 19.73 4.70 16.38
C LYS A 143 20.17 3.55 15.47
N ALA A 144 20.08 3.70 14.15
CA ALA A 144 20.55 2.67 13.23
C ALA A 144 22.06 2.49 13.40
N PHE A 145 22.50 1.24 13.47
CA PHE A 145 23.93 0.95 13.48
C PHE A 145 24.54 1.36 12.14
N ARG A 146 25.57 2.20 12.18
CA ARG A 146 26.33 2.62 11.00
C ARG A 146 27.78 2.27 11.27
N HIS A 147 28.32 1.36 10.47
CA HIS A 147 29.75 1.09 10.48
C HIS A 147 30.43 1.99 9.45
N HIS A 148 31.38 2.80 9.89
CA HIS A 148 32.21 3.56 8.98
C HIS A 148 33.11 2.60 8.21
N ILE A 149 32.90 2.50 6.89
CA ILE A 149 33.78 1.74 6.00
C ILE A 149 34.72 2.75 5.35
N GLU A 150 35.98 2.74 5.76
CA GLU A 150 37.02 3.51 5.10
C GLU A 150 37.48 2.76 3.84
N ILE A 151 37.24 3.36 2.68
CA ILE A 151 37.71 2.84 1.40
C ILE A 151 38.99 3.59 1.04
N ARG A 152 40.08 2.87 0.81
CA ARG A 152 41.37 3.49 0.46
C ARG A 152 41.29 4.19 -0.89
N ASP A 153 41.81 5.41 -0.98
CA ASP A 153 41.82 6.21 -2.22
C ASP A 153 42.55 5.54 -3.39
N GLU A 154 43.48 4.61 -3.10
CA GLU A 154 44.24 3.91 -4.15
C GLU A 154 43.37 2.97 -5.00
N ILE A 155 42.20 2.54 -4.54
CA ILE A 155 41.34 1.63 -5.30
C ILE A 155 40.59 2.34 -6.44
N PHE A 156 40.44 3.66 -6.32
CA PHE A 156 39.73 4.44 -7.34
C PHE A 156 40.68 4.76 -8.50
N PRO A 157 40.26 4.54 -9.76
CA PRO A 157 41.05 4.94 -10.92
C PRO A 157 41.40 6.42 -10.88
N GLU A 158 42.61 6.79 -11.31
CA GLU A 158 43.06 8.19 -11.36
C GLU A 158 42.11 9.09 -12.18
N GLN A 159 41.42 8.53 -13.17
CA GLN A 159 40.46 9.27 -14.00
C GLN A 159 39.17 9.66 -13.24
N TRP A 160 38.88 9.01 -12.12
CA TRP A 160 37.71 9.28 -11.26
C TRP A 160 38.03 10.24 -10.13
N LYS A 161 39.32 10.43 -9.82
CA LYS A 161 39.77 11.39 -8.83
C LYS A 161 39.54 12.80 -9.39
N ASN A 162 39.03 13.70 -8.54
CA ASN A 162 38.86 15.08 -8.93
C ASN A 162 40.20 15.62 -9.44
N LYS A 163 40.19 16.23 -10.63
CA LYS A 163 41.37 16.93 -11.13
C LYS A 163 41.74 17.97 -10.07
N LYS A 164 42.91 17.83 -9.46
CA LYS A 164 43.44 18.86 -8.58
C LYS A 164 43.43 20.15 -9.39
N SER A 165 42.51 21.07 -9.08
CA SER A 165 42.59 22.42 -9.59
C SER A 165 43.97 22.90 -9.18
N GLN A 166 44.79 23.26 -10.16
CA GLN A 166 46.12 23.80 -9.91
C GLN A 166 45.93 25.13 -9.20
N GLN A 167 45.75 25.08 -7.87
CA GLN A 167 45.81 26.26 -7.03
C GLN A 167 47.28 26.66 -6.98
N GLN A 168 47.55 27.60 -7.88
CA GLN A 168 48.69 28.47 -8.01
C GLN A 168 49.50 28.58 -6.71
N GLN A 169 50.73 28.08 -6.77
CA GLN A 169 51.79 28.55 -5.88
C GLN A 169 52.06 30.02 -6.25
N GLN A 170 51.62 30.95 -5.39
CA GLN A 170 52.17 32.31 -5.30
C GLN A 170 53.19 32.34 -4.17
#